data_AF-A0A094M245-F1
#
_entry.id   AF-A0A094M245-F1
#
_cell.length_a   1.000
_cell.length_b   1.000
_cell.length_c   1.000
_cell.angle_alpha   90.00
_cell.angle_beta   90.00
_cell.angle_gamma   90.00
#
_symmetry.space_group_name_H-M   'P 1'
#
loop_
_entity.id
_entity.type
_entity.pdbx_description
1 polymer ?
#
loop_
_entity_poly.entity_id
_entity_poly.type
_entity_poly.pdbx_seq_one_letter_code
_entity_poly.pdbx_strand_id
1 'polypeptide(L)'
;MPFGGIRMAEQACEAYGYEVSDEVKKIFTQYRKTHNQGVFDVYTDEMKAARKAGIITGLPDAYGRGRIIGDYRRVALYGVDRLIEEKKKKKIYATQVRVQ
;
A
#
# COMPACT_ATOMS: atom_id res chain seq x y z
N MET A 1 7.39 -6.50 -0.22
CA MET A 1 6.01 -6.55 -0.76
C MET A 1 5.88 -5.58 -1.94
N PRO A 2 5.60 -6.07 -3.15
CA PRO A 2 5.65 -5.26 -4.38
C PRO A 2 4.51 -4.24 -4.55
N PHE A 3 3.41 -4.36 -3.80
CA PHE A 3 2.29 -3.40 -3.85
C PHE A 3 2.68 -1.95 -3.49
N GLY A 4 3.69 -1.78 -2.63
CA GLY A 4 4.21 -0.47 -2.26
C GLY A 4 5.02 0.20 -3.39
N GLY A 5 5.64 -0.59 -4.26
CA GLY A 5 6.53 -0.15 -5.33
C GLY A 5 7.46 -1.28 -5.77
N ILE A 6 7.49 -1.58 -7.07
CA ILE A 6 8.35 -2.65 -7.62
C ILE A 6 9.83 -2.27 -7.56
N ARG A 7 10.16 -1.00 -7.81
CA ARG A 7 11.53 -0.47 -7.77
C ARG A 7 12.22 -0.69 -6.44
N MET A 8 11.48 -0.52 -5.33
CA MET A 8 12.02 -0.75 -3.99
C MET A 8 12.29 -2.24 -3.74
N ALA A 9 11.47 -3.13 -4.29
CA ALA A 9 11.70 -4.57 -4.19
C ALA A 9 12.91 -5.01 -5.02
N GLU A 10 13.10 -4.45 -6.22
CA GLU A 10 14.26 -4.71 -7.09
C GLU A 10 15.57 -4.28 -6.40
N GLN A 11 15.62 -3.05 -5.90
CA GLN A 11 16.80 -2.53 -5.20
C GLN A 11 17.13 -3.34 -3.94
N ALA A 12 16.11 -3.79 -3.20
CA ALA A 12 16.32 -4.64 -2.03
C ALA A 12 16.91 -6.00 -2.44
N CYS A 13 16.37 -6.65 -3.47
CA CYS A 13 16.91 -7.92 -3.96
C CYS A 13 18.36 -7.77 -4.44
N GLU A 14 18.66 -6.75 -5.24
CA GLU A 14 20.01 -6.46 -5.74
C GLU A 14 21.01 -6.26 -4.60
N ALA A 15 20.62 -5.50 -3.56
CA ALA A 15 21.46 -5.26 -2.38
C ALA A 15 21.83 -6.55 -1.60
N TYR A 16 21.02 -7.60 -1.71
CA TYR A 16 21.26 -8.89 -1.07
C TYR A 16 21.72 -9.99 -2.07
N GLY A 17 22.02 -9.63 -3.32
CA GLY A 17 22.51 -10.57 -4.34
C GLY A 17 21.43 -11.46 -4.97
N TYR A 18 20.17 -11.06 -4.87
CA TYR A 18 19.04 -11.75 -5.49
C TYR A 18 18.48 -10.96 -6.67
N GLU A 19 17.78 -11.64 -7.56
CA GLU A 19 17.01 -11.01 -8.64
C GLU A 19 15.51 -11.24 -8.46
N VAL A 20 14.72 -10.20 -8.72
CA VAL A 20 13.26 -10.32 -8.78
C VAL A 20 12.89 -11.01 -10.09
N SER A 21 12.01 -12.01 -10.02
CA SER A 21 11.54 -12.72 -11.21
C SER A 21 10.85 -11.79 -12.21
N ASP A 22 11.04 -12.07 -13.50
CA ASP A 22 10.48 -11.26 -14.59
C ASP A 22 8.95 -11.23 -14.59
N GLU A 23 8.32 -12.31 -14.14
CA GLU A 23 6.86 -12.37 -13.97
C GLU A 23 6.38 -11.34 -12.94
N VAL A 24 7.05 -11.23 -11.79
CA VAL A 24 6.69 -10.25 -10.75
C VAL A 24 6.90 -8.82 -11.26
N LYS A 25 8.00 -8.56 -11.98
CA LYS A 25 8.22 -7.27 -12.63
C LYS A 25 7.08 -6.93 -13.58
N LYS A 26 6.68 -7.87 -14.45
CA LYS A 26 5.59 -7.67 -15.40
C LYS A 26 4.25 -7.38 -14.71
N ILE A 27 3.93 -8.10 -13.64
CA ILE A 27 2.69 -7.88 -12.88
C ILE A 27 2.61 -6.47 -12.31
N PHE A 28 3.67 -5.98 -11.67
CA PHE A 28 3.65 -4.68 -10.97
C PHE A 28 4.05 -3.49 -11.84
N THR A 29 4.32 -3.71 -13.13
CA THR A 29 4.54 -2.66 -14.12
C THR A 29 3.38 -2.55 -15.12
N GLN A 30 2.84 -3.66 -15.60
CA GLN A 30 1.84 -3.66 -16.68
C GLN A 30 0.41 -3.88 -16.18
N TYR A 31 0.19 -4.80 -15.25
CA TYR A 31 -1.16 -5.19 -14.84
C TYR A 31 -1.65 -4.46 -13.58
N ARG A 32 -0.75 -4.21 -12.62
CA ARG A 32 -1.10 -3.62 -11.34
C ARG A 32 -0.19 -2.44 -10.99
N LYS A 33 -0.73 -1.23 -11.11
CA LYS A 33 -0.08 0.00 -10.66
C LYS A 33 0.23 -0.06 -9.16
N THR A 34 1.43 0.37 -8.78
CA THR A 34 1.90 0.41 -7.39
C THR A 34 1.59 1.75 -6.72
N HIS A 35 1.61 1.77 -5.39
CA HIS A 35 1.50 3.02 -4.62
C HIS A 35 2.56 4.03 -5.04
N ASN A 36 3.83 3.60 -5.09
CA ASN A 36 4.94 4.43 -5.54
C ASN A 36 4.69 5.06 -6.91
N GLN A 37 4.32 4.27 -7.93
CA GLN A 37 4.03 4.81 -9.25
C GLN A 37 2.89 5.83 -9.22
N GLY A 38 1.80 5.55 -8.48
CA GLY A 38 0.67 6.47 -8.35
C GLY A 38 1.05 7.80 -7.70
N VAL A 39 1.90 7.79 -6.68
CA VAL A 39 2.38 9.02 -6.02
C VAL A 39 3.25 9.84 -6.97
N PHE A 40 4.20 9.20 -7.65
CA PHE A 40 5.14 9.89 -8.54
C PHE A 40 4.49 10.45 -9.81
N ASP A 41 3.40 9.85 -10.29
CA ASP A 41 2.62 10.37 -11.43
C ASP A 41 1.89 11.68 -11.11
N VAL A 42 1.56 11.94 -9.83
CA VAL A 42 0.82 13.13 -9.38
C VAL A 42 1.73 14.17 -8.74
N TYR A 43 2.96 13.80 -8.37
CA TYR A 43 3.95 14.73 -7.83
C TYR A 43 4.28 15.86 -8.81
N THR A 44 4.21 17.09 -8.31
CA THR A 44 4.70 18.28 -9.02
C THR A 44 6.22 18.31 -9.04
N ASP A 45 6.78 19.10 -9.95
CA ASP A 45 8.23 19.24 -10.06
C ASP A 45 8.84 19.91 -8.82
N GLU A 46 8.11 20.83 -8.19
CA GLU A 46 8.50 21.44 -6.92
C GLU A 46 8.61 20.42 -5.78
N MET A 47 7.64 19.51 -5.66
CA MET A 47 7.66 18.45 -4.64
C MET A 47 8.86 17.52 -4.85
N LYS A 48 9.16 17.17 -6.10
CA LYS A 48 10.34 16.36 -6.46
C LYS A 48 11.64 17.09 -6.13
N ALA A 49 11.71 18.39 -6.41
CA ALA A 49 12.87 19.22 -6.11
C ALA A 49 13.11 19.34 -4.60
N ALA A 50 12.07 19.61 -3.81
CA ALA A 50 12.16 19.69 -2.35
C ALA A 50 12.64 18.37 -1.73
N ARG A 51 12.17 17.23 -2.26
CA ARG A 51 12.63 15.90 -1.84
C ARG A 51 14.10 15.66 -2.20
N LYS A 52 14.51 16.01 -3.42
CA LYS A 52 15.90 15.86 -3.90
C LYS A 52 16.87 16.75 -3.12
N ALA A 53 16.45 17.96 -2.75
CA ALA A 53 17.22 18.90 -1.95
C ALA A 53 17.31 18.52 -0.45
N GLY A 54 16.59 17.48 -0.01
CA GLY A 54 16.60 17.05 1.39
C GLY A 54 15.77 17.92 2.33
N ILE A 55 14.96 18.84 1.80
CA ILE A 55 14.09 19.72 2.60
C ILE A 55 12.95 18.91 3.22
N ILE A 56 12.40 17.96 2.47
CA ILE A 56 11.41 17.00 2.97
C ILE A 56 11.91 15.59 2.65
N THR A 57 12.12 14.78 3.69
CA THR A 57 12.70 13.43 3.57
C THR A 57 11.86 12.40 4.32
N GLY A 58 12.03 11.12 3.99
CA GLY A 58 11.34 10.03 4.71
C GLY A 58 9.82 10.01 4.55
N LEU A 59 9.29 10.54 3.44
CA LEU A 59 7.86 10.46 3.15
C LEU A 59 7.44 9.01 2.83
N PRO A 60 6.21 8.60 3.17
CA PRO A 60 5.69 7.26 2.85
C PRO A 60 5.26 7.12 1.38
N ASP A 61 6.16 7.46 0.46
CA ASP A 61 5.98 7.41 -1.00
C ASP A 61 6.52 6.10 -1.61
N ALA A 62 7.44 5.42 -0.93
CA ALA A 62 8.11 4.22 -1.41
C ALA A 62 7.92 2.99 -0.50
N TYR A 63 7.14 3.12 0.58
CA TYR A 63 6.87 2.05 1.54
C TYR A 63 5.47 2.18 2.15
N GLY A 64 5.02 1.14 2.84
CA GLY A 64 3.72 1.15 3.50
C GLY A 64 3.65 2.22 4.59
N ARG A 65 2.64 3.09 4.55
CA ARG A 65 2.47 4.22 5.49
C ARG A 65 2.51 3.84 6.98
N GLY A 66 2.16 2.60 7.31
CA GLY A 66 2.12 2.12 8.70
C GLY A 66 1.14 2.92 9.56
N ARG A 67 1.46 3.03 10.86
CA ARG A 67 0.71 3.83 11.86
C ARG A 67 -0.78 3.47 11.98
N ILE A 68 -1.13 2.21 11.69
CA ILE A 68 -2.48 1.65 11.90
C ILE A 68 -2.37 0.54 12.93
N ILE A 69 -3.14 0.64 14.00
CA ILE A 69 -3.24 -0.40 15.03
C ILE A 69 -4.63 -1.03 14.91
N GLY A 70 -4.69 -2.28 14.45
CA GLY A 70 -5.91 -3.07 14.51
C GLY A 70 -6.21 -3.48 15.95
N ASP A 71 -7.49 -3.57 16.31
CA ASP A 71 -7.88 -4.11 17.62
C ASP A 71 -7.80 -5.65 17.60
N TYR A 72 -6.59 -6.18 17.72
CA TYR A 72 -6.31 -7.62 17.59
C TYR A 72 -7.00 -8.48 18.65
N ARG A 73 -7.34 -7.88 19.80
CA ARG A 73 -8.09 -8.54 20.88
C ARG A 73 -9.44 -9.10 20.40
N ARG A 74 -10.05 -8.48 19.39
CA ARG A 74 -11.34 -8.89 18.85
C ARG A 74 -11.33 -10.29 18.25
N VAL A 75 -10.21 -10.71 17.67
CA VAL A 75 -10.10 -12.06 17.10
C VAL A 75 -10.22 -13.10 18.21
N ALA A 76 -9.50 -12.91 19.32
CA ALA A 76 -9.56 -13.80 20.47
C ALA A 76 -10.92 -13.72 21.20
N LEU A 77 -11.50 -12.52 21.32
CA LEU A 77 -12.73 -12.31 22.09
C LEU A 77 -14.00 -12.79 21.37
N TYR A 78 -14.04 -12.67 20.04
CA TYR A 78 -15.28 -12.86 19.27
C TYR A 78 -15.19 -13.96 18.20
N GLY A 79 -13.99 -14.44 17.86
CA GLY A 79 -13.78 -15.32 16.71
C GLY A 79 -13.91 -14.60 15.36
N VAL A 80 -13.31 -15.17 14.33
CA VAL A 80 -13.25 -14.54 12.99
C VAL A 80 -14.63 -14.53 12.31
N ASP A 81 -15.44 -15.58 12.48
CA ASP A 81 -16.75 -15.71 11.83
C ASP A 81 -17.70 -14.58 12.19
N ARG A 82 -17.79 -14.25 13.49
CA ARG A 82 -18.59 -13.13 13.99
C ARG A 82 -18.12 -11.79 13.43
N LEU A 83 -16.80 -11.57 13.33
CA LEU A 83 -16.24 -10.33 12.77
C LEU A 83 -16.54 -10.19 11.28
N ILE A 84 -16.56 -11.30 10.53
CA ILE A 84 -16.97 -11.33 9.12
C ILE A 84 -18.45 -10.97 8.99
N GLU A 85 -19.32 -11.58 9.79
CA GLU A 85 -20.76 -11.31 9.77
C GLU A 85 -21.06 -9.83 10.06
N GLU A 86 -20.42 -9.25 11.08
CA GLU A 86 -20.54 -7.83 11.39
C GLU A 86 -20.05 -6.93 10.24
N LYS A 87 -18.95 -7.30 9.57
CA LYS A 87 -18.46 -6.54 8.41
C LYS A 87 -19.44 -6.59 7.23
N LYS A 88 -20.10 -7.73 6.99
CA LYS A 88 -21.14 -7.86 5.97
C LYS A 88 -22.34 -6.96 6.28
N LYS A 89 -22.82 -6.97 7.53
CA LYS A 89 -23.89 -6.08 8.01
C LYS A 89 -23.53 -4.59 7.83
N LYS A 90 -22.31 -4.19 8.23
CA LYS A 90 -21.81 -2.82 8.05
C LYS A 90 -21.72 -2.41 6.58
N LYS A 91 -21.30 -3.31 5.69
CA LYS A 91 -21.26 -3.04 4.24
C LYS A 91 -22.66 -2.77 3.69
N ILE A 92 -23.64 -3.60 4.05
CA ILE A 92 -25.04 -3.42 3.63
C ILE A 92 -25.58 -2.07 4.12
N TYR A 93 -25.36 -1.73 5.39
CA TYR A 93 -25.79 -0.45 5.95
C TYR A 93 -25.14 0.74 5.23
N ALA A 94 -23.83 0.70 4.99
CA ALA A 94 -23.12 1.77 4.28
C ALA A 94 -23.60 1.93 2.82
N THR A 95 -24.04 0.85 2.18
CA THR A 95 -24.63 0.91 0.83
C THR A 95 -26.02 1.55 0.86
N GLN A 96 -26.86 1.23 1.84
CA GLN A 96 -28.21 1.82 1.96
C GLN A 96 -28.17 3.33 2.24
N VAL A 97 -27.25 3.80 3.09
CA VAL A 97 -27.09 5.23 3.41
C VAL A 97 -26.57 6.06 2.22
N ARG A 98 -25.87 5.44 1.26
CA ARG A 98 -25.35 6.13 0.06
C ARG A 98 -26.37 6.26 -1.08
N VAL A 99 -27.52 5.62 -0.97
CA VAL A 99 -28.57 5.60 -2.02
C VAL A 99 -29.75 6.52 -1.65
N GLN A 100 -29.70 7.16 -0.48
CA GLN A 100 -30.58 8.28 -0.09
C GLN A 100 -29.93 9.63 -0.38
#